data_AF-A0A212I5J8-F1
#
_entry.id   AF-A0A212I5J8-F1
#
_cell.length_a   1.000
_cell.length_b   1.000
_cell.length_c   1.000
_cell.angle_alpha   90.00
_cell.angle_beta   90.00
_cell.angle_gamma   90.00
#
_symmetry.space_group_name_H-M   'P 1'
#
loop_
_entity.id
_entity.type
_entity.pdbx_description
1 polymer ?
#
loop_
_entity_poly.entity_id
_entity_poly.type
_entity_poly.pdbx_seq_one_letter_code
_entity_poly.pdbx_strand_id
1 'polypeptide(L)'
;MKKITIAFILITSASLAHAGEYVKRNGILSLSPRGEIAEFNINASHGDTSICEVYGEAISIGAEKGLRNQWVYSDKESMCAVVISEQQNGTIQVITDKCDNYCGVSAIGAMDGKYKKK
;
A
#
# COMPACT_ATOMS: atom_id res chain seq x y z
N MET A 1 0.16 -10.87 56.13
CA MET A 1 -0.57 -11.17 54.88
C MET A 1 -0.02 -10.29 53.77
N LYS A 2 0.77 -10.82 52.83
CA LYS A 2 1.34 -10.05 51.71
C LYS A 2 0.30 -9.98 50.58
N LYS A 3 -0.22 -8.79 50.29
CA LYS A 3 -1.15 -8.57 49.18
C LYS A 3 -0.32 -8.53 47.88
N ILE A 4 -0.49 -9.54 47.03
CA ILE A 4 0.13 -9.58 45.70
C ILE A 4 -0.84 -8.90 44.75
N THR A 5 -0.54 -7.66 44.37
CA THR A 5 -1.30 -6.92 43.37
C THR A 5 -0.83 -7.37 42.00
N ILE A 6 -1.66 -8.12 41.27
CA ILE A 6 -1.38 -8.53 39.89
C ILE A 6 -1.74 -7.37 38.98
N ALA A 7 -0.73 -6.76 38.35
CA ALA A 7 -0.92 -5.73 37.34
C ALA A 7 -1.24 -6.39 35.98
N PHE A 8 -2.42 -6.14 35.44
CA PHE A 8 -2.80 -6.49 34.07
C PHE A 8 -2.17 -5.48 33.11
N ILE A 9 -1.09 -5.87 32.43
CA ILE A 9 -0.52 -5.05 31.35
C ILE A 9 -1.37 -5.30 30.09
N LEU A 10 -2.17 -4.31 29.72
CA LEU A 10 -2.90 -4.31 28.45
C LEU A 10 -1.90 -4.03 27.33
N ILE A 11 -1.38 -5.07 26.67
CA ILE A 11 -0.53 -4.91 25.50
C ILE A 11 -1.46 -4.57 24.33
N THR A 12 -1.70 -3.28 24.10
CA THR A 12 -2.34 -2.81 22.87
C THR A 12 -1.35 -3.01 21.73
N SER A 13 -1.47 -4.12 21.01
CA SER A 13 -0.78 -4.36 19.74
C SER A 13 -1.38 -3.43 18.69
N ALA A 14 -1.01 -2.15 18.73
CA ALA A 14 -1.18 -1.26 17.60
C ALA A 14 -0.31 -1.83 16.48
N SER A 15 -0.95 -2.47 15.52
CA SER A 15 -0.30 -2.93 14.31
C SER A 15 0.22 -1.70 13.57
N LEU A 16 1.47 -1.31 13.83
CA LEU A 16 2.15 -0.28 13.07
C LEU A 16 2.27 -0.79 11.63
N ALA A 17 1.51 -0.17 10.73
CA ALA A 17 1.67 -0.34 9.30
C ALA A 17 3.15 -0.09 8.96
N HIS A 18 3.79 -1.03 8.27
CA HIS A 18 5.25 -0.99 8.13
C HIS A 18 5.63 -0.09 6.95
N ALA A 19 6.32 1.00 7.27
CA ALA A 19 7.09 1.72 6.25
C ALA A 19 8.12 0.76 5.63
N GLY A 20 8.27 0.79 4.32
CA GLY A 20 9.21 -0.09 3.63
C GLY A 20 9.14 -0.04 2.12
N GLU A 21 10.10 -0.71 1.50
CA GLU A 21 10.12 -0.99 0.07
C GLU A 21 9.59 -2.40 -0.20
N TYR A 22 8.76 -2.50 -1.23
CA TYR A 22 8.14 -3.72 -1.69
C TYR A 22 8.40 -3.86 -3.19
N VAL A 23 8.65 -5.09 -3.64
CA VAL A 23 9.04 -5.37 -5.02
C VAL A 23 8.13 -6.43 -5.63
N LYS A 24 7.86 -6.26 -6.93
CA LYS A 24 7.35 -7.31 -7.81
C LYS A 24 8.25 -7.38 -9.05
N ARG A 25 7.95 -8.28 -9.98
CA ARG A 25 8.59 -8.24 -11.30
C ARG A 25 8.30 -6.91 -11.97
N ASN A 26 9.36 -6.21 -12.36
CA ASN A 26 9.31 -4.91 -13.04
C ASN A 26 8.54 -3.85 -12.25
N GLY A 27 8.67 -3.82 -10.92
CA GLY A 27 8.03 -2.78 -10.10
C GLY A 27 8.54 -2.69 -8.68
N ILE A 28 8.65 -1.45 -8.19
CA ILE A 28 9.02 -1.10 -6.82
C ILE A 28 7.93 -0.19 -6.25
N LEU A 29 7.49 -0.50 -5.04
CA LEU A 29 6.59 0.31 -4.22
C LEU A 29 7.33 0.73 -2.95
N SER A 30 7.46 2.03 -2.73
CA SER A 30 7.81 2.60 -1.43
C SER A 30 6.54 3.03 -0.73
N LEU A 31 6.35 2.62 0.52
CA LEU A 31 5.16 2.92 1.31
C LEU A 31 5.59 3.40 2.71
N SER A 32 5.04 4.52 3.16
CA SER A 32 5.32 5.10 4.47
C SER A 32 4.01 5.55 5.15
N PRO A 33 3.37 4.65 5.91
CA PRO A 33 2.14 4.95 6.65
C PRO A 33 2.36 5.98 7.76
N ARG A 34 1.48 6.98 7.87
CA ARG A 34 1.47 8.01 8.93
C ARG A 34 0.03 8.34 9.35
N GLY A 35 -0.43 7.74 10.45
CA GLY A 35 -1.79 7.98 10.94
C GLY A 35 -2.84 7.47 9.93
N GLU A 36 -3.68 8.39 9.45
CA GLU A 36 -4.75 8.08 8.47
C GLU A 36 -4.30 8.13 7.02
N ILE A 37 -3.05 8.49 6.74
CA ILE A 37 -2.49 8.53 5.39
C ILE A 37 -1.34 7.54 5.22
N ALA A 38 -0.99 7.23 3.99
CA ALA A 38 0.27 6.61 3.62
C ALA A 38 0.89 7.34 2.44
N GLU A 39 2.08 7.92 2.65
CA GLU A 39 2.91 8.41 1.57
C GLU A 39 3.38 7.21 0.74
N PHE A 40 3.26 7.28 -0.57
CA PHE A 40 3.69 6.19 -1.44
C PHE A 40 4.35 6.68 -2.73
N ASN A 41 5.19 5.83 -3.31
CA ASN A 41 5.66 5.92 -4.68
C ASN A 41 5.64 4.51 -5.31
N ILE A 42 5.00 4.36 -6.46
CA ILE A 42 5.04 3.13 -7.26
C ILE A 42 5.70 3.47 -8.58
N ASN A 43 6.81 2.81 -8.88
CA ASN A 43 7.46 2.85 -10.18
C ASN A 43 7.48 1.43 -10.75
N ALA A 44 6.76 1.20 -11.85
CA ALA A 44 6.61 -0.12 -12.45
C ALA A 44 6.50 -0.04 -13.97
N SER A 45 6.75 -1.15 -14.67
CA SER A 45 6.60 -1.22 -16.11
C SER A 45 5.76 -2.40 -16.59
N HIS A 46 5.02 -2.18 -17.67
CA HIS A 46 4.44 -3.25 -18.48
C HIS A 46 5.51 -3.74 -19.46
N GLY A 47 5.97 -4.98 -19.30
CA GLY A 47 7.15 -5.46 -20.01
C GLY A 47 8.40 -4.65 -19.63
N ASP A 48 9.30 -4.42 -20.59
CA ASP A 48 10.61 -3.81 -20.32
C ASP A 48 10.69 -2.32 -20.72
N THR A 49 9.63 -1.75 -21.30
CA THR A 49 9.69 -0.40 -21.90
C THR A 49 8.60 0.55 -21.44
N SER A 50 7.41 0.05 -21.09
CA SER A 50 6.27 0.92 -20.75
C SER A 50 6.25 1.23 -19.26
N ILE A 51 7.05 2.22 -18.85
CA ILE A 51 7.19 2.65 -17.44
C ILE A 51 6.04 3.56 -17.04
N CYS A 52 5.59 3.40 -15.81
CA CYS A 52 4.55 4.20 -15.15
C CYS A 52 4.98 4.46 -13.72
N GLU A 53 4.96 5.73 -13.32
CA GLU A 53 5.28 6.16 -11.96
C GLU A 53 4.11 6.96 -11.39
N VAL A 54 3.63 6.56 -10.20
CA VAL A 54 2.58 7.26 -9.47
C VAL A 54 3.01 7.41 -8.01
N TYR A 55 2.96 8.63 -7.50
CA TYR A 55 3.29 8.97 -6.12
C TYR A 55 2.24 9.90 -5.52
N GLY A 56 2.17 9.92 -4.19
CA GLY A 56 1.26 10.81 -3.48
C GLY A 56 0.94 10.33 -2.07
N GLU A 57 -0.18 10.79 -1.56
CA GLU A 57 -0.73 10.39 -0.26
C GLU A 57 -2.01 9.60 -0.48
N ALA A 58 -2.00 8.33 -0.06
CA ALA A 58 -3.17 7.47 -0.07
C ALA A 58 -3.88 7.55 1.29
N ILE A 59 -5.21 7.66 1.28
CA ILE A 59 -6.03 7.79 2.48
C ILE A 59 -6.42 6.40 2.97
N SER A 60 -6.30 6.14 4.27
CA SER A 60 -6.75 4.90 4.90
C SER A 60 -8.27 4.80 4.84
N ILE A 61 -8.79 3.65 4.40
CA ILE A 61 -10.24 3.38 4.32
C ILE A 61 -10.70 2.33 5.32
N GLY A 62 -9.82 1.94 6.25
CA GLY A 62 -10.01 0.78 7.12
C GLY A 62 -9.73 -0.53 6.38
N ALA A 63 -9.26 -1.54 7.12
CA ALA A 63 -8.94 -2.83 6.54
C ALA A 63 -10.18 -3.73 6.47
N GLU A 64 -10.50 -4.25 5.28
CA GLU A 64 -11.47 -5.35 5.15
C GLU A 64 -10.99 -6.62 5.85
N LYS A 65 -11.92 -7.57 6.07
CA LYS A 65 -11.61 -8.84 6.73
C LYS A 65 -10.53 -9.61 5.96
N GLY A 66 -9.38 -9.83 6.60
CA GLY A 66 -8.22 -10.51 6.01
C GLY A 66 -7.11 -9.57 5.53
N LEU A 67 -7.36 -8.27 5.53
CA LEU A 67 -6.34 -7.24 5.34
C LEU A 67 -5.84 -6.72 6.69
N ARG A 68 -4.61 -6.22 6.70
CA ARG A 68 -4.01 -5.54 7.83
C ARG A 68 -4.22 -4.03 7.75
N ASN A 69 -4.05 -3.47 6.56
CA ASN A 69 -4.31 -2.07 6.24
C ASN A 69 -4.77 -1.94 4.79
N GLN A 70 -5.50 -0.87 4.47
CA GLN A 70 -5.91 -0.55 3.12
C GLN A 70 -5.96 0.96 2.92
N TRP A 71 -5.36 1.44 1.83
CA TRP A 71 -5.33 2.85 1.46
C TRP A 71 -5.77 3.04 0.01
N VAL A 72 -6.34 4.22 -0.28
CA VAL A 72 -6.77 4.61 -1.62
C VAL A 72 -6.21 5.98 -1.97
N TYR A 73 -5.59 6.06 -3.13
CA TYR A 73 -5.24 7.30 -3.79
C TYR A 73 -6.15 7.51 -5.00
N SER A 74 -6.49 8.76 -5.29
CA SER A 74 -7.19 9.14 -6.51
C SER A 74 -6.69 10.50 -6.99
N ASP A 75 -6.23 10.52 -8.24
CA ASP A 75 -5.95 11.75 -8.96
C ASP A 75 -7.22 12.25 -9.67
N LYS A 76 -7.54 13.54 -9.51
CA LYS A 76 -8.78 14.11 -10.07
C LYS A 76 -8.66 14.45 -11.55
N GLU A 77 -7.47 14.75 -12.04
CA GLU A 77 -7.26 15.18 -13.42
C GLU A 77 -7.27 14.00 -14.39
N SER A 78 -6.52 12.94 -14.07
CA SER A 78 -6.45 11.71 -14.87
C SER A 78 -7.54 10.69 -14.51
N MET A 79 -8.22 10.87 -13.38
CA MET A 79 -9.09 9.85 -12.77
C MET A 79 -8.36 8.56 -12.36
N CYS A 80 -7.03 8.54 -12.35
CA CYS A 80 -6.23 7.40 -11.89
C CYS A 80 -6.49 7.15 -10.41
N ALA A 81 -6.91 5.94 -10.07
CA ALA A 81 -7.06 5.49 -8.69
C ALA A 81 -6.12 4.32 -8.40
N VAL A 82 -5.55 4.30 -7.21
CA VAL A 82 -4.65 3.24 -6.74
C VAL A 82 -5.12 2.75 -5.38
N VAL A 83 -5.43 1.47 -5.29
CA VAL A 83 -5.77 0.78 -4.04
C VAL A 83 -4.55 -0.01 -3.58
N ILE A 84 -4.08 0.27 -2.37
CA ILE A 84 -2.91 -0.35 -1.75
C ILE A 84 -3.40 -1.15 -0.54
N SER A 85 -3.31 -2.48 -0.61
CA SER A 85 -3.83 -3.38 0.42
C SER A 85 -2.71 -4.20 1.06
N GLU A 86 -2.41 -3.95 2.34
CA GLU A 86 -1.48 -4.76 3.11
C GLU A 86 -2.18 -6.02 3.61
N GLN A 87 -1.66 -7.17 3.22
CA GLN A 87 -2.13 -8.48 3.64
C GLN A 87 -1.58 -8.84 5.03
N GLN A 88 -2.22 -9.78 5.74
CA GLN A 88 -1.73 -10.22 7.06
C GLN A 88 -0.31 -10.79 7.06
N ASN A 89 0.15 -11.34 5.93
CA ASN A 89 1.52 -11.83 5.77
C ASN A 89 2.53 -10.72 5.38
N GLY A 90 2.12 -9.44 5.39
CA GLY A 90 2.97 -8.29 5.08
C GLY A 90 3.23 -8.07 3.59
N THR A 91 2.61 -8.84 2.69
CA THR A 91 2.65 -8.54 1.25
C THR A 91 1.66 -7.41 0.92
N ILE A 92 1.96 -6.63 -0.13
CA ILE A 92 1.09 -5.55 -0.59
C ILE A 92 0.44 -5.97 -1.91
N GLN A 93 -0.88 -5.88 -2.00
CA GLN A 93 -1.61 -5.96 -3.27
C GLN A 93 -1.90 -4.54 -3.76
N VAL A 94 -1.49 -4.25 -4.99
CA VAL A 94 -1.83 -3.00 -5.69
C VAL A 94 -2.86 -3.31 -6.77
N ILE A 95 -3.92 -2.50 -6.83
CA ILE A 95 -4.92 -2.50 -7.89
C ILE A 95 -5.09 -1.07 -8.37
N THR A 96 -5.14 -0.88 -9.68
CA THR A 96 -5.29 0.43 -10.32
C THR A 96 -6.56 0.49 -11.15
N ASP A 97 -7.15 1.68 -11.22
CA ASP A 97 -8.28 1.99 -12.11
C ASP A 97 -7.97 3.28 -12.88
N LYS A 98 -8.24 3.29 -14.18
CA LYS A 98 -8.03 4.43 -15.10
C LYS A 98 -6.64 5.07 -15.10
N CYS A 99 -5.62 4.39 -14.59
CA CYS A 99 -4.26 4.92 -14.56
C CYS A 99 -3.57 4.95 -15.93
N ASP A 100 -4.21 4.39 -16.97
CA ASP A 100 -3.84 4.59 -18.37
C ASP A 100 -4.10 6.01 -18.87
N ASN A 101 -5.03 6.75 -18.26
CA ASN A 101 -5.16 8.20 -18.53
C ASN A 101 -3.97 9.00 -17.99
N TYR A 102 -3.26 8.47 -17.00
CA TYR A 102 -2.07 9.09 -16.41
C TYR A 102 -0.79 8.61 -17.11
N CYS A 103 -0.61 7.30 -17.23
CA CYS A 103 0.63 6.69 -17.74
C CYS A 103 0.60 6.33 -19.23
N GLY A 104 -0.53 6.53 -19.90
CA GLY A 104 -0.76 6.08 -21.27
C GLY A 104 -1.16 4.60 -21.35
N VAL A 105 -1.89 4.26 -22.42
CA VAL A 105 -2.45 2.93 -22.66
C VAL A 105 -1.41 1.80 -22.76
N SER A 106 -0.16 2.13 -23.11
CA SER A 106 0.93 1.14 -23.19
C SER A 106 1.38 0.61 -21.83
N ALA A 107 1.04 1.31 -20.74
CA ALA A 107 1.41 0.95 -19.37
C ALA A 107 0.24 0.39 -18.56
N ILE A 108 -0.88 0.02 -19.19
CA ILE A 108 -2.02 -0.64 -18.53
C ILE A 108 -1.52 -1.84 -17.72
N GLY A 109 -1.91 -1.89 -16.44
CA GLY A 109 -1.55 -2.98 -15.55
C GLY A 109 -0.08 -3.04 -15.14
N ALA A 110 0.75 -2.05 -15.48
CA ALA A 110 2.15 -2.00 -15.07
C ALA A 110 2.30 -2.09 -13.54
N MET A 111 1.47 -1.33 -12.83
CA MET A 111 1.50 -1.22 -11.37
C MET A 111 0.77 -2.37 -10.65
N ASP A 112 -0.21 -2.99 -11.30
CA ASP A 112 -1.04 -4.03 -10.67
C ASP A 112 -0.22 -5.23 -10.21
N GLY A 113 -0.64 -5.81 -9.09
CA GLY A 113 -0.14 -7.09 -8.62
C GLY A 113 0.35 -7.08 -7.18
N LYS A 114 0.99 -8.21 -6.83
CA LYS A 114 1.42 -8.51 -5.47
C LYS A 114 2.91 -8.20 -5.30
N TYR A 115 3.21 -7.28 -4.40
CA TYR A 115 4.55 -6.88 -4.01
C TYR A 115 4.94 -7.58 -2.70
N LYS A 116 6.18 -8.04 -2.64
CA LYS A 116 6.79 -8.63 -1.45
C LYS A 116 7.78 -7.64 -0.86
N LYS A 117 7.97 -7.66 0.46
CA LYS A 117 9.00 -6.85 1.10
C LYS A 117 10.37 -7.13 0.44
N LYS A 118 11.10 -6.06 0.10
CA LYS A 118 12.43 -6.13 -0.50
C LYS A 118 13.46 -6.70 0.47
#